data_AF-A0A0D0DQ64-F1
#
_entry.id   AF-A0A0D0DQ64-F1
#
_cell.length_a   1.000
_cell.length_b   1.000
_cell.length_c   1.000
_cell.angle_alpha   90.00
_cell.angle_beta   90.00
_cell.angle_gamma   90.00
#
_symmetry.space_group_name_H-M   'P 1'
#
loop_
_entity.id
_entity.type
_entity.pdbx_description
1 polymer ?
#
loop_
_entity_poly.entity_id
_entity_poly.type
_entity_poly.pdbx_seq_one_letter_code
_entity_poly.pdbx_strand_id
1 'polypeptide(L)'
;PNAPREDRHLQLLRAQLFPATISRPKTAFTFDVLDHFHIDNLECKTTVMSFFSKLIRFTPKGTPVPDCYRELMQITHLWQYLAFLRRSGVGHDSLASPKQSLFCPACPQPGVNLQADWEQIYPE
;
A
#
# COMPACT_ATOMS: atom_id res chain seq x y z
N PRO A 1 20.59 -23.59 15.42
CA PRO A 1 19.98 -24.71 14.64
C PRO A 1 18.53 -25.07 15.01
N ASN A 2 17.95 -24.58 16.12
CA ASN A 2 16.54 -24.83 16.50
C ASN A 2 15.79 -23.53 16.82
N ALA A 3 15.88 -22.52 15.94
CA ALA A 3 14.89 -21.44 15.98
C ALA A 3 13.58 -22.00 15.42
N PRO A 4 12.41 -21.67 15.98
CA PRO A 4 11.12 -21.98 15.34
C PRO A 4 11.20 -21.54 13.87
N ARG A 5 10.64 -22.32 12.95
CA ARG A 5 10.45 -21.88 11.56
C ARG A 5 9.44 -20.74 11.58
N GLU A 6 9.90 -19.58 11.98
CA GLU A 6 9.20 -18.34 11.83
C GLU A 6 8.87 -18.19 10.35
N ASP A 7 7.62 -17.85 10.06
CA ASP A 7 7.17 -17.80 8.70
C ASP A 7 8.08 -16.87 7.90
N ARG A 8 8.60 -17.34 6.76
CA ARG A 8 9.64 -16.64 5.98
C ARG A 8 9.29 -15.20 5.67
N HIS A 9 8.01 -14.88 5.52
CA HIS A 9 7.54 -13.52 5.31
C HIS A 9 7.74 -12.62 6.55
N LEU A 10 7.60 -13.14 7.77
CA LEU A 10 7.86 -12.40 9.01
C LEU A 10 9.34 -12.05 9.15
N GLN A 11 10.23 -12.96 8.77
CA GLN A 11 11.68 -12.70 8.76
C GLN A 11 12.03 -11.56 7.81
N LEU A 12 11.43 -11.53 6.61
CA LEU A 12 11.61 -10.44 5.65
C LEU A 12 11.09 -9.11 6.20
N LEU A 13 9.89 -9.09 6.79
CA LEU A 13 9.32 -7.88 7.36
C LEU A 13 10.19 -7.31 8.49
N ARG A 14 10.77 -8.15 9.33
CA ARG A 14 11.73 -7.72 10.37
C ARG A 14 13.01 -7.14 9.77
N ALA A 15 13.44 -7.66 8.63
CA ALA A 15 14.57 -7.13 7.87
C ALA A 15 14.23 -5.89 7.03
N GLN A 16 13.07 -5.26 7.24
CA GLN A 16 12.60 -4.12 6.45
C GLN A 16 12.39 -4.43 4.96
N LEU A 17 12.01 -5.68 4.65
CA LEU A 17 11.69 -6.15 3.32
C LEU A 17 10.23 -6.56 3.22
N PHE A 18 9.50 -5.93 2.31
CA PHE A 18 8.12 -6.28 2.00
C PHE A 18 8.09 -7.45 1.01
N PRO A 19 7.54 -8.62 1.39
CA PRO A 19 7.53 -9.79 0.53
C PRO A 19 6.51 -9.66 -0.61
N ALA A 20 6.89 -10.09 -1.81
CA ALA A 20 5.96 -10.12 -2.94
C ALA A 20 4.85 -11.16 -2.79
N THR A 21 5.10 -12.22 -2.03
CA THR A 21 4.14 -13.27 -1.71
C THR A 21 4.31 -13.74 -0.26
N ILE A 22 3.20 -14.09 0.40
CA ILE A 22 3.21 -14.50 1.82
C ILE A 22 3.58 -15.98 1.98
N SER A 23 3.00 -16.84 1.13
CA SER A 23 3.13 -18.30 1.25
C SER A 23 4.54 -18.81 0.94
N ARG A 24 5.19 -18.23 -0.09
CA ARG A 24 6.55 -18.62 -0.49
C ARG A 24 7.29 -17.45 -1.13
N PRO A 25 7.75 -16.47 -0.32
CA PRO A 25 8.45 -15.30 -0.84
C PRO A 25 9.73 -15.73 -1.57
N LYS A 26 9.84 -15.35 -2.84
CA LYS A 26 11.07 -15.44 -3.66
C LYS A 26 11.65 -14.06 -3.97
N THR A 27 10.81 -13.05 -3.92
CA THR A 27 11.11 -11.66 -4.24
C THR A 27 10.60 -10.82 -3.07
N ALA A 28 11.38 -9.82 -2.68
CA ALA A 28 10.98 -8.84 -1.70
C ALA A 28 11.54 -7.48 -2.10
N PHE A 29 10.88 -6.42 -1.66
CA PHE A 29 11.23 -5.04 -1.99
C PHE A 29 11.39 -4.27 -0.69
N THR A 30 12.25 -3.25 -0.68
CA THR A 30 12.37 -2.39 0.49
C THR A 30 11.12 -1.53 0.63
N PHE A 31 10.78 -1.16 1.87
CA PHE A 31 9.71 -0.19 2.12
C PHE A 31 10.00 1.14 1.42
N ASP A 32 11.27 1.56 1.37
CA ASP A 32 11.69 2.76 0.65
C ASP A 32 11.27 2.73 -0.83
N VAL A 33 11.48 1.62 -1.53
CA VAL A 33 11.08 1.49 -2.95
C VAL A 33 9.58 1.70 -3.11
N LEU A 34 8.78 1.17 -2.18
CA LEU A 34 7.33 1.30 -2.20
C LEU A 34 6.86 2.72 -1.89
N ASP A 35 7.50 3.40 -0.92
CA ASP A 35 7.18 4.78 -0.57
C ASP A 35 7.59 5.76 -1.66
N HIS A 36 8.77 5.57 -2.28
CA HIS A 36 9.19 6.37 -3.43
C HIS A 36 8.23 6.19 -4.61
N PHE A 37 7.83 4.94 -4.91
CA PHE A 37 6.83 4.71 -5.94
C PHE A 37 5.51 5.40 -5.61
N HIS A 38 5.04 5.32 -4.35
CA HIS A 38 3.78 5.93 -3.96
C HIS A 38 3.79 7.45 -4.17
N ILE A 39 4.87 8.13 -3.79
CA ILE A 39 5.04 9.57 -4.00
C ILE A 39 5.11 9.89 -5.50
N ASP A 40 5.95 9.19 -6.26
CA ASP A 40 6.09 9.37 -7.71
C ASP A 40 4.77 9.14 -8.47
N ASN A 41 3.95 8.20 -7.99
CA ASN A 41 2.64 7.89 -8.55
C ASN A 41 1.63 9.02 -8.26
N LEU A 42 1.62 9.57 -7.03
CA LEU A 42 0.74 10.67 -6.64
C LEU A 42 1.11 11.99 -7.33
N GLU A 43 2.38 12.37 -7.27
CA GLU A 43 2.84 13.69 -7.72
C GLU A 43 3.05 13.75 -9.24
N CYS A 44 3.60 12.69 -9.81
CA CYS A 44 4.03 12.69 -11.22
C CYS A 44 3.20 11.76 -12.12
N LYS A 45 2.16 11.09 -11.58
CA LYS A 45 1.37 10.08 -12.31
C LYS A 45 2.24 8.98 -12.90
N THR A 46 3.34 8.65 -12.22
CA THR A 46 4.31 7.66 -12.68
C THR A 46 3.66 6.28 -12.70
N THR A 47 3.75 5.59 -13.85
CA THR A 47 3.30 4.21 -13.97
C THR A 47 4.32 3.26 -13.34
N VAL A 48 3.90 2.06 -12.95
CA VAL A 48 4.82 1.02 -12.42
C VAL A 48 5.94 0.73 -13.43
N MET A 49 5.64 0.72 -14.73
CA MET A 49 6.65 0.52 -15.78
C MET A 49 7.70 1.63 -15.82
N SER A 50 7.26 2.89 -15.76
CA SER A 50 8.18 4.02 -15.77
C SER A 50 9.05 4.03 -14.51
N PHE A 51 8.48 3.68 -13.36
CA PHE A 51 9.22 3.55 -12.11
C PHE A 51 10.20 2.37 -12.13
N PHE A 52 9.80 1.21 -12.65
CA PHE A 52 10.70 0.07 -12.83
C PHE A 52 11.87 0.42 -13.76
N SER A 53 11.60 1.16 -14.84
CA SER A 53 12.64 1.69 -15.73
C SER A 53 13.56 2.70 -15.02
N LYS A 54 13.02 3.53 -14.12
CA LYS A 54 13.79 4.44 -13.26
C LYS A 54 14.73 3.65 -12.35
N LEU A 55 14.28 2.56 -11.73
CA LEU A 55 15.14 1.67 -10.92
C LEU A 55 16.26 1.07 -11.76
N ILE A 56 15.96 0.53 -12.95
CA ILE A 56 16.99 -0.01 -13.87
C ILE A 56 18.04 1.06 -14.21
N ARG A 57 17.64 2.31 -14.42
CA ARG A 57 18.57 3.41 -14.72
C ARG A 57 19.46 3.81 -13.54
N PHE A 58 18.98 3.64 -12.30
CA PHE A 58 19.79 3.84 -11.11
C PHE A 58 20.77 2.70 -10.86
N THR A 59 20.45 1.49 -11.34
CA THR A 59 21.35 0.35 -11.20
C THR A 59 22.62 0.55 -12.06
N PRO A 60 23.82 0.38 -11.48
CA PRO A 60 25.07 0.45 -12.24
C PRO A 60 25.08 -0.48 -13.45
N LYS A 61 25.60 0.01 -14.58
CA LYS A 61 25.73 -0.76 -15.82
C LYS A 61 26.47 -2.08 -15.56
N GLY A 62 25.95 -3.17 -16.11
CA GLY A 62 26.51 -4.51 -15.95
C GLY A 62 25.99 -5.29 -14.74
N THR A 63 25.22 -4.64 -13.84
CA THR A 63 24.52 -5.36 -12.77
C THR A 63 23.30 -6.09 -13.35
N PRO A 64 23.16 -7.41 -13.16
CA PRO A 64 21.99 -8.13 -13.60
C PRO A 64 20.77 -7.70 -12.76
N VAL A 65 19.73 -7.18 -13.43
CA VAL A 65 18.46 -6.84 -12.79
C VAL A 65 17.46 -7.95 -13.10
N PRO A 66 16.91 -8.66 -12.10
CA PRO A 66 15.86 -9.64 -12.35
C PRO A 66 14.59 -8.97 -12.88
N ASP A 67 13.87 -9.64 -13.78
CA ASP A 67 12.54 -9.20 -14.19
C ASP A 67 11.53 -9.47 -13.07
N CYS A 68 11.41 -8.51 -12.16
CA CYS A 68 10.44 -8.51 -11.06
C CYS A 68 9.33 -7.47 -11.25
N TYR A 69 9.08 -7.05 -12.49
CA TYR A 69 8.08 -6.03 -12.80
C TYR A 69 6.68 -6.42 -12.33
N ARG A 70 6.29 -7.69 -12.54
CA ARG A 70 4.97 -8.20 -12.14
C ARG A 70 4.80 -8.19 -10.63
N GLU A 71 5.83 -8.60 -9.91
CA GLU A 71 5.88 -8.57 -8.45
C GLU A 71 5.79 -7.14 -7.94
N LEU A 72 6.54 -6.21 -8.54
CA LEU A 72 6.49 -4.79 -8.20
C LEU A 72 5.07 -4.22 -8.40
N MET A 73 4.43 -4.51 -9.53
CA MET A 73 3.05 -4.07 -9.78
C MET A 73 2.11 -4.57 -8.68
N GLN A 74 2.16 -5.87 -8.37
CA GLN A 74 1.27 -6.47 -7.37
C GLN A 74 1.46 -5.86 -5.98
N ILE A 75 2.70 -5.74 -5.51
CA ILE A 75 2.96 -5.21 -4.17
C ILE A 75 2.68 -3.72 -4.07
N THR A 76 2.80 -2.94 -5.14
CA THR A 76 2.51 -1.51 -5.07
C THR A 76 1.04 -1.27 -4.77
N HIS A 77 0.13 -2.05 -5.35
CA HIS A 77 -1.29 -1.99 -5.02
C HIS A 77 -1.56 -2.43 -3.58
N LEU A 78 -0.93 -3.53 -3.14
CA LEU A 78 -1.08 -4.03 -1.77
C LEU A 78 -0.54 -3.02 -0.75
N TRP A 79 0.62 -2.42 -1.01
CA TRP A 79 1.23 -1.41 -0.16
C TRP A 79 0.34 -0.17 -0.03
N GLN A 80 -0.18 0.34 -1.15
CA GLN A 80 -1.09 1.48 -1.15
C GLN A 80 -2.36 1.19 -0.33
N TYR A 81 -2.92 -0.01 -0.47
CA TYR A 81 -4.06 -0.45 0.33
C TYR A 81 -3.73 -0.53 1.83
N LEU A 82 -2.60 -1.14 2.19
CA LEU A 82 -2.15 -1.22 3.59
C LEU A 82 -1.83 0.16 4.17
N ALA A 83 -1.21 1.05 3.39
CA ALA A 83 -0.94 2.43 3.78
C ALA A 83 -2.25 3.21 4.00
N PHE A 84 -3.28 2.97 3.18
CA PHE A 84 -4.60 3.52 3.35
C PHE A 84 -5.28 3.01 4.64
N LEU A 85 -5.29 1.70 4.88
CA LEU A 85 -5.82 1.11 6.12
C LEU A 85 -5.10 1.64 7.36
N ARG A 86 -3.77 1.74 7.31
CA ARG A 86 -2.98 2.35 8.39
C ARG A 86 -3.40 3.79 8.65
N ARG A 87 -3.63 4.58 7.60
CA ARG A 87 -4.08 5.98 7.73
C ARG A 87 -5.48 6.10 8.31
N SER A 88 -6.39 5.17 8.01
CA SER A 88 -7.75 5.18 8.54
C SER A 88 -7.86 4.66 9.98
N GLY A 89 -6.75 4.21 10.58
CA GLY A 89 -6.76 3.62 11.92
C GLY A 89 -7.34 2.20 11.94
N VAL A 90 -7.58 1.59 10.77
CA VAL A 90 -8.08 0.23 10.63
C VAL A 90 -6.90 -0.74 10.66
N GLY A 91 -6.73 -1.42 11.80
CA GLY A 91 -5.67 -2.41 12.04
C GLY A 91 -6.16 -3.86 12.01
N HIS A 92 -5.53 -4.71 12.83
CA HIS A 92 -5.69 -6.16 12.81
C HIS A 92 -7.08 -6.70 13.22
N ASP A 93 -7.87 -5.97 14.02
CA ASP A 93 -9.08 -6.52 14.66
C ASP A 93 -10.42 -6.00 14.10
N SER A 94 -10.43 -5.24 13.01
CA SER A 94 -11.68 -4.61 12.53
C SER A 94 -11.74 -4.36 11.03
N LEU A 95 -11.67 -5.41 10.21
CA LEU A 95 -12.17 -5.31 8.82
C LEU A 95 -13.68 -4.99 8.77
N ALA A 96 -14.37 -5.09 9.91
CA ALA A 96 -15.77 -4.77 10.10
C ALA A 96 -16.06 -3.27 10.31
N SER A 97 -15.05 -2.41 10.46
CA SER A 97 -15.31 -0.96 10.57
C SER A 97 -15.72 -0.39 9.20
N PRO A 98 -16.95 0.13 9.03
CA PRO A 98 -17.42 0.69 7.76
C PRO A 98 -16.70 2.00 7.39
N LYS A 99 -15.97 2.61 8.34
CA LYS A 99 -15.27 3.87 8.15
C LYS A 99 -13.80 3.60 7.80
N GLN A 100 -13.57 3.16 6.57
CA GLN A 100 -12.22 3.07 6.02
C GLN A 100 -11.72 4.42 5.51
N SER A 101 -12.58 5.45 5.43
CA SER A 101 -12.21 6.82 5.09
C SER A 101 -11.83 7.62 6.34
N LEU A 102 -10.85 8.53 6.17
CA LEU A 102 -10.61 9.60 7.14
C LEU A 102 -11.87 10.45 7.28
N PHE A 103 -12.09 11.02 8.47
CA PHE A 103 -13.16 12.01 8.67
C PHE A 103 -12.98 13.17 7.69
N CYS A 104 -13.96 13.33 6.80
CA CYS A 104 -13.99 14.43 5.84
C CYS A 104 -15.05 15.44 6.29
N PRO A 105 -14.68 16.70 6.61
CA PRO A 105 -15.64 17.72 7.02
C PRO A 105 -16.54 18.19 5.87
N ALA A 106 -16.17 17.91 4.62
CA ALA A 106 -16.98 18.23 3.44
C ALA A 106 -17.98 17.12 3.06
N CYS A 107 -17.79 15.89 3.55
CA CYS A 107 -18.75 14.82 3.30
C CYS A 107 -20.04 15.08 4.09
N PRO A 108 -21.23 14.79 3.52
CA PRO A 108 -22.49 14.90 4.24
C PRO A 108 -22.50 13.99 5.49
N GLN A 109 -22.71 14.58 6.66
CA GLN A 109 -22.75 13.88 7.94
C GLN A 109 -23.99 14.32 8.75
N PRO A 110 -25.01 13.44 8.85
CA PRO A 110 -26.22 13.73 9.63
C PRO A 110 -25.87 14.10 11.06
N GLY A 111 -26.42 15.22 11.55
CA GLY A 111 -26.17 15.72 12.90
C GLY A 111 -24.82 16.40 13.12
N VAL A 112 -23.97 16.54 12.08
CA VAL A 112 -22.68 17.26 12.17
C VAL A 112 -22.67 18.48 11.26
N ASN A 113 -22.86 18.29 9.95
CA ASN A 113 -22.80 19.36 8.94
C ASN A 113 -23.98 19.35 7.95
N LEU A 114 -24.93 18.43 8.11
CA LEU A 114 -26.21 18.43 7.40
C LEU A 114 -27.28 19.19 8.18
N GLN A 115 -28.17 19.87 7.47
CA GLN A 115 -29.37 20.48 8.04
C GLN A 115 -30.31 19.39 8.60
N ALA A 116 -31.16 19.71 9.57
CA ALA A 116 -31.97 18.71 10.25
C ALA A 116 -32.98 17.99 9.32
N ASP A 117 -33.41 18.67 8.28
CA ASP A 117 -34.38 18.25 7.26
C ASP A 117 -33.72 17.75 5.96
N TRP A 118 -32.43 17.40 5.99
CA TRP A 118 -31.68 17.00 4.80
C TRP A 118 -32.31 15.85 4.01
N GLU A 119 -32.97 14.89 4.67
CA GLU A 119 -33.68 13.76 4.03
C GLU A 119 -34.86 14.22 3.17
N GLN A 120 -35.44 15.38 3.49
CA GLN A 120 -36.54 15.98 2.72
C GLN A 120 -36.02 16.78 1.53
N ILE A 121 -34.83 17.37 1.66
CA ILE A 121 -34.17 18.16 0.60
C ILE A 121 -33.56 17.24 -0.47
N TYR A 122 -33.04 16.08 -0.05
CA TYR A 122 -32.39 15.10 -0.92
C TYR A 122 -33.04 13.71 -0.75
N PRO A 123 -34.25 13.50 -1.28
CA PRO A 123 -34.86 12.17 -1.31
C PRO A 123 -34.04 11.20 -2.19
N GLU A 124 -34.08 9.91 -1.85
CA GLU A 124 -33.38 8.83 -2.59
C GLU A 124 -33.73 8.76 -4.08
#